data_AF-A0A7X0GSL5-F1
#
_entry.id   AF-A0A7X0GSL5-F1
#
_cell.length_a   1.000
_cell.length_b   1.000
_cell.length_c   1.000
_cell.angle_alpha   90.00
_cell.angle_beta   90.00
_cell.angle_gamma   90.00
#
_symmetry.space_group_name_H-M   'P 1'
#
loop_
_entity.id
_entity.type
_entity.pdbx_description
1 polymer ?
#
loop_
_entity_poly.entity_id
_entity_poly.type
_entity_poly.pdbx_seq_one_letter_code
_entity_poly.pdbx_strand_id
1 'polypeptide(L)'
;MGRRPIGKPPGVLLLHGHGSTWQGVTEPFGAGMLNGIVADARGRPGRIAGWDFWDQPRAHHLRWDGTAWVSERGPVATTPVVMNALAKVPGSDGYRAAGTTPASASSTALPHIER
;
A
#
# COMPACT_ATOMS: atom_id res chain seq x y z
N MET A 1 14.95 -20.67 17.59
CA MET A 1 13.72 -20.11 16.97
C MET A 1 13.63 -18.64 17.38
N GLY A 2 13.87 -17.70 16.47
CA GLY A 2 13.88 -16.27 16.80
C GLY A 2 12.48 -15.75 17.14
N ARG A 3 12.32 -15.01 18.24
CA ARG A 3 11.06 -14.37 18.61
C ARG A 3 10.61 -13.47 17.45
N ARG A 4 9.36 -13.63 16.98
CA ARG A 4 8.75 -12.65 16.05
C ARG A 4 8.74 -11.27 16.73
N PRO A 5 9.09 -10.18 16.01
CA PRO A 5 8.96 -8.84 16.56
C PRO A 5 7.54 -8.58 17.04
N ILE A 6 7.41 -7.93 18.20
CA ILE A 6 6.11 -7.52 18.74
C ILE A 6 5.41 -6.63 17.70
N GLY A 7 4.15 -6.93 17.40
CA GLY A 7 3.34 -6.14 16.47
C GLY A 7 3.53 -6.44 14.98
N LYS A 8 4.37 -7.41 14.59
CA LYS A 8 4.51 -7.81 13.18
C LYS A 8 3.18 -8.40 12.66
N PRO A 9 2.54 -7.81 11.63
CA PRO A 9 1.35 -8.38 11.01
C PRO A 9 1.68 -9.69 10.25
N PRO A 10 0.67 -10.52 9.93
CA PRO A 10 0.86 -11.60 8.97
C PRO A 10 1.36 -11.06 7.61
N GLY A 11 1.89 -11.96 6.79
CA GLY A 11 2.19 -11.60 5.42
C GLY A 11 0.93 -11.32 4.62
N VAL A 12 1.00 -10.39 3.68
CA VAL A 12 -0.09 -10.10 2.76
C VAL A 12 0.12 -10.93 1.48
N LEU A 13 -0.95 -11.49 0.92
CA LEU A 13 -0.93 -12.17 -0.37
C LEU A 13 -1.87 -11.43 -1.30
N LEU A 14 -1.35 -10.87 -2.39
CA LEU A 14 -2.21 -10.34 -3.45
C LEU A 14 -2.76 -11.51 -4.27
N LEU A 15 -4.07 -11.54 -4.45
CA LEU A 15 -4.73 -12.46 -5.37
C LEU A 15 -5.20 -11.70 -6.60
N HIS A 16 -4.92 -12.24 -7.79
CA HIS A 16 -5.44 -11.74 -9.05
C HIS A 16 -6.32 -12.80 -9.69
N GLY A 17 -7.46 -12.38 -10.23
CA GLY A 17 -8.49 -13.32 -10.62
C GLY A 17 -9.65 -12.67 -11.36
N HIS A 18 -10.45 -13.51 -12.01
CA HIS A 18 -11.71 -13.12 -12.62
C HIS A 18 -12.81 -14.09 -12.16
N GLY A 19 -13.91 -13.52 -11.64
CA GLY A 19 -15.04 -14.29 -11.11
C GLY A 19 -14.62 -15.18 -9.92
N SER A 20 -14.74 -16.49 -10.08
CA SER A 20 -14.41 -17.49 -9.07
C SER A 20 -12.97 -18.00 -9.13
N THR A 21 -12.19 -17.58 -10.14
CA THR A 21 -10.79 -18.00 -10.30
C THR A 21 -9.83 -16.96 -9.75
N TRP A 22 -8.96 -17.38 -8.83
CA TRP A 22 -8.01 -16.51 -8.14
C TRP A 22 -6.64 -17.17 -8.03
N GLN A 23 -5.58 -16.41 -8.28
CA GLN A 23 -4.19 -16.88 -8.23
C GLN A 23 -3.35 -15.91 -7.42
N GLY A 24 -2.41 -16.45 -6.64
CA GLY A 24 -1.44 -15.63 -5.92
C GLY A 24 -0.49 -14.91 -6.85
N VAL A 25 -0.25 -13.63 -6.58
CA VAL A 25 0.75 -12.83 -7.27
C VAL A 25 1.92 -12.61 -6.31
N THR A 26 3.15 -12.78 -6.82
CA THR A 26 4.35 -12.46 -6.07
C THR A 26 4.52 -10.95 -6.05
N GLU A 27 4.45 -10.37 -4.85
CA GLU A 27 4.60 -8.94 -4.62
C GLU A 27 5.96 -8.63 -3.99
N PRO A 28 6.53 -7.45 -4.24
CA PRO A 28 7.70 -6.95 -3.50
C PRO A 28 7.36 -6.55 -2.05
N PHE A 29 6.19 -6.94 -1.52
CA PHE A 29 5.73 -6.66 -0.17
C PHE A 29 5.53 -7.96 0.62
N GLY A 30 6.14 -8.05 1.80
CA GLY A 30 6.17 -9.27 2.61
C GLY A 30 5.29 -9.24 3.87
N ALA A 31 5.39 -8.20 4.70
CA ALA A 31 4.64 -8.08 5.96
C ALA A 31 4.05 -6.69 6.08
N GLY A 32 2.72 -6.59 6.19
CA GLY A 32 2.05 -5.30 6.13
C GLY A 32 0.62 -5.40 5.65
N MET A 33 0.18 -4.41 4.89
CA MET A 33 -1.17 -4.29 4.36
C MET A 33 -1.18 -3.75 2.93
N LEU A 34 -2.17 -4.19 2.15
CA LEU A 34 -2.54 -3.61 0.85
C LEU A 34 -4.00 -3.17 0.91
N ASN A 35 -4.28 -1.96 0.44
CA ASN A 35 -5.52 -1.25 0.68
C ASN A 35 -5.76 -0.20 -0.40
N GLY A 36 -6.96 -0.20 -0.98
CA GLY A 36 -7.34 0.73 -2.04
C GLY A 36 -6.61 0.48 -3.37
N ILE A 37 -7.34 0.53 -4.48
CA ILE A 37 -6.77 0.35 -5.82
C ILE A 37 -7.31 1.42 -6.76
N VAL A 38 -6.45 1.92 -7.64
CA VAL A 38 -6.82 2.84 -8.71
C VAL A 38 -6.33 2.30 -10.04
N ALA A 39 -7.09 2.63 -11.09
CA ALA A 39 -6.70 2.30 -12.44
C ALA A 39 -5.61 3.24 -12.99
N ASP A 40 -4.86 2.74 -13.97
CA ASP A 40 -4.03 3.55 -14.86
C ASP A 40 -4.90 4.32 -15.88
N ALA A 41 -4.25 5.11 -16.74
CA ALA A 41 -4.93 5.89 -17.78
C ALA A 41 -5.66 5.02 -18.83
N ARG A 42 -5.40 3.71 -18.88
CA ARG A 42 -6.01 2.75 -19.79
C ARG A 42 -7.10 1.91 -19.12
N GLY A 43 -7.45 2.20 -17.86
CA GLY A 43 -8.45 1.45 -17.10
C GLY A 43 -7.96 0.12 -16.53
N ARG A 44 -6.66 -0.16 -16.58
CA ARG A 44 -6.04 -1.37 -16.00
C ARG A 44 -5.66 -1.09 -14.54
N PRO A 45 -5.43 -2.10 -13.70
CA PRO A 45 -4.82 -1.89 -12.39
C PRO A 45 -3.56 -1.03 -12.50
N GLY A 46 -3.55 0.12 -11.83
CA GLY A 46 -2.43 1.08 -11.90
C GLY A 46 -1.63 1.08 -10.62
N ARG A 47 -2.30 1.33 -9.49
CA ARG A 47 -1.66 1.43 -8.17
C ARG A 47 -2.50 0.83 -7.07
N ILE A 48 -1.86 0.24 -6.07
CA ILE A 48 -2.48 -0.23 -4.83
C ILE A 48 -1.77 0.46 -3.66
N ALA A 49 -2.51 1.04 -2.72
CA ALA A 49 -1.92 1.66 -1.54
C ALA A 49 -1.52 0.57 -0.53
N GLY A 50 -0.57 0.85 0.34
CA GLY A 50 -0.14 -0.13 1.33
C GLY A 50 0.67 0.42 2.48
N TRP A 51 1.17 -0.53 3.26
CA TRP A 51 2.07 -0.29 4.38
C TRP A 51 3.06 -1.44 4.48
N ASP A 52 4.35 -1.12 4.61
CA ASP A 52 5.42 -2.08 4.91
C ASP A 52 5.80 -2.00 6.39
N PHE A 53 5.63 -3.10 7.13
CA PHE A 53 6.04 -3.18 8.53
C PHE A 53 7.55 -2.95 8.73
N TRP A 54 8.36 -3.23 7.72
CA TRP A 54 9.81 -3.08 7.78
C TRP A 54 10.30 -1.69 7.40
N ASP A 55 9.49 -0.89 6.71
CA ASP A 55 9.80 0.49 6.33
C ASP A 55 8.64 1.42 6.66
N GLN A 56 8.19 1.32 7.91
CA GLN A 56 7.01 2.02 8.42
C GLN A 56 7.00 3.53 8.16
N PRO A 57 8.13 4.27 8.23
CA PRO A 57 8.11 5.73 8.09
C PRO A 57 7.93 6.26 6.67
N ARG A 58 7.78 5.41 5.65
CA ARG A 58 7.50 5.85 4.27
C ARG A 58 6.07 5.48 3.88
N ALA A 59 5.44 6.31 3.06
CA ALA A 59 4.25 5.89 2.34
C ALA A 59 4.64 4.79 1.34
N HIS A 60 3.81 3.77 1.20
CA HIS A 60 4.06 2.62 0.33
C HIS A 60 2.94 2.44 -0.66
N HIS A 61 3.32 2.21 -1.92
CA HIS A 61 2.38 1.88 -2.98
C HIS A 61 2.97 0.78 -3.85
N LEU A 62 2.11 -0.11 -4.35
CA LEU A 62 2.42 -0.93 -5.50
C LEU A 62 2.06 -0.16 -6.76
N ARG A 63 2.92 -0.22 -7.78
CA ARG A 63 2.60 0.25 -9.13
C ARG A 63 2.74 -0.92 -10.11
N TRP A 64 1.77 -1.08 -10.99
CA TRP A 64 1.90 -2.00 -12.12
C TRP A 64 2.84 -1.40 -13.17
N ASP A 65 3.88 -2.12 -13.58
CA ASP A 65 4.79 -1.68 -14.64
C ASP A 65 4.44 -2.20 -16.05
N GLY A 66 3.39 -3.01 -16.15
CA GLY A 66 3.01 -3.70 -17.37
C GLY A 66 3.22 -5.22 -17.30
N THR A 67 4.11 -5.68 -16.42
CA THR A 67 4.52 -7.08 -16.28
C THR A 67 4.51 -7.58 -14.85
N ALA A 68 4.85 -6.71 -13.90
CA ALA A 68 4.89 -7.01 -12.48
C ALA A 68 4.44 -5.80 -11.67
N TRP A 69 4.12 -6.08 -10.41
CA TRP A 69 3.95 -5.05 -9.41
C TRP A 69 5.30 -4.67 -8.82
N VAL A 70 5.59 -3.38 -8.77
CA VAL A 70 6.80 -2.83 -8.18
C VAL A 70 6.46 -1.97 -6.97
N SER A 71 7.33 -2.00 -5.96
CA SER A 71 7.19 -1.17 -4.76
C SER A 71 7.68 0.24 -5.03
N GLU A 72 6.84 1.24 -4.77
CA GLU A 72 7.18 2.65 -4.75
C GLU A 72 7.04 3.21 -3.34
N ARG A 73 7.93 4.14 -3.00
CA ARG A 73 8.05 4.68 -1.65
C ARG A 73 8.04 6.20 -1.69
N GLY A 74 7.28 6.79 -0.76
CA GLY A 74 7.31 8.21 -0.49
C GLY A 74 8.59 8.64 0.27
N PRO A 75 8.72 9.94 0.55
CA PRO A 75 9.79 10.44 1.42
C PRO A 75 9.70 9.85 2.84
N VAL A 76 10.82 9.89 3.57
CA VAL A 76 10.85 9.48 4.99
C VAL A 76 10.12 10.50 5.83
N ALA A 77 9.11 10.05 6.57
CA ALA A 77 8.42 10.82 7.59
C ALA A 77 9.01 10.56 8.99
N THR A 78 8.62 11.38 9.96
CA THR A 78 8.98 11.20 11.38
C THR A 78 8.07 10.21 12.10
N THR A 79 6.95 9.83 11.47
CA THR A 79 5.99 8.87 11.99
C THR A 79 5.76 7.76 10.96
N PRO A 80 5.33 6.56 11.41
CA PRO A 80 4.84 5.55 10.50
C PRO A 80 3.67 6.04 9.63
N VAL A 81 3.62 5.59 8.38
CA VAL A 81 2.63 6.00 7.37
C VAL A 81 1.90 4.77 6.83
N VAL A 82 0.59 4.72 7.03
CA VAL A 82 -0.30 3.68 6.52
C VAL A 82 -1.20 4.32 5.47
N MET A 83 -0.90 4.11 4.19
CA MET A 83 -1.73 4.61 3.10
C MET A 83 -2.97 3.76 2.95
N ASN A 84 -4.16 4.38 2.96
CA ASN A 84 -5.45 3.69 2.98
C ASN A 84 -6.23 3.83 1.68
N ALA A 85 -6.07 4.96 0.99
CA ALA A 85 -6.85 5.29 -0.19
C ALA A 85 -5.99 5.98 -1.23
N LEU A 86 -6.35 5.70 -2.49
CA LEU A 86 -5.83 6.36 -3.68
C LEU A 86 -7.01 6.88 -4.50
N ALA A 87 -6.83 8.06 -5.09
CA ALA A 87 -7.78 8.63 -6.03
C ALA A 87 -7.05 9.20 -7.24
N LYS A 88 -7.54 8.91 -8.45
CA LYS A 88 -7.10 9.61 -9.66
C LYS A 88 -7.59 11.05 -9.58
N VAL A 89 -6.72 12.01 -9.83
CA VAL A 89 -7.14 13.41 -9.97
C VAL A 89 -7.61 13.63 -11.41
N PRO A 90 -8.89 14.01 -11.62
CA PRO A 90 -9.44 14.27 -12.96
C PRO A 90 -8.63 15.35 -13.69
N GLY A 91 -8.40 15.16 -15.00
CA GLY A 91 -7.68 16.13 -15.83
C GLY A 91 -6.18 16.26 -15.54
N SER A 92 -5.58 15.30 -14.82
CA SER A 92 -4.14 15.26 -14.58
C SER A 92 -3.57 13.86 -14.86
N ASP A 93 -2.26 13.70 -14.78
CA ASP A 93 -1.58 12.39 -14.76
C ASP A 93 -1.32 11.88 -13.33
N GLY A 94 -1.67 12.67 -12.32
CA GLY A 94 -1.36 12.39 -10.91
C GLY A 94 -2.45 11.65 -10.15
N TYR A 95 -2.12 11.28 -8.92
CA TYR A 95 -3.01 10.68 -7.95
C TYR A 95 -3.04 11.54 -6.69
N ARG A 96 -3.97 11.25 -5.78
CA ARG A 96 -3.93 11.71 -4.39
C ARG A 96 -3.98 10.47 -3.52
N ALA A 97 -3.12 10.43 -2.53
CA ALA A 97 -3.17 9.39 -1.51
C ALA A 97 -3.61 9.99 -0.18
N ALA A 98 -4.39 9.21 0.56
CA ALA A 98 -4.77 9.52 1.92
C ALA A 98 -4.49 8.31 2.81
N GLY A 99 -4.02 8.57 4.01
CA GLY A 99 -3.70 7.54 4.98
C GLY A 99 -3.68 8.07 6.39
N THR A 100 -3.14 7.27 7.30
CA THR A 100 -3.02 7.61 8.71
C THR A 100 -1.66 7.17 9.26
N THR A 101 -1.32 7.60 10.47
CA THR A 101 -0.40 6.81 11.29
C THR A 101 -1.08 5.49 11.69
N PRO A 102 -0.33 4.40 11.99
CA PRO A 102 -0.89 3.19 12.57
C PRO A 102 -1.63 3.56 13.85
N ALA A 103 -2.88 3.12 13.97
CA ALA A 103 -3.62 3.25 15.21
C ALA A 103 -3.08 2.20 16.19
N SER A 104 -2.43 2.63 17.27
CA SER A 104 -2.37 1.82 18.49
C SER A 104 -3.56 2.18 19.36
N ALA A 105 -4.02 1.25 20.21
CA ALA A 105 -5.19 1.47 21.09
C ALA A 105 -5.03 2.69 22.05
N SER A 106 -3.84 3.28 22.13
CA SER A 106 -3.49 4.40 23.01
C SER A 106 -3.03 5.66 22.28
N SER A 107 -3.09 5.74 20.94
CA SER A 107 -2.66 6.93 20.18
C SER A 107 -3.69 7.42 19.18
N THR A 108 -3.78 8.74 19.04
CA THR A 108 -4.58 9.38 17.98
C THR A 108 -3.94 9.11 16.63
N ALA A 109 -4.68 8.47 15.72
CA ALA A 109 -4.26 8.33 14.34
C ALA A 109 -4.28 9.70 13.65
N LEU A 110 -3.15 10.11 13.06
CA LEU A 110 -3.02 11.39 12.36
C LEU A 110 -3.23 11.19 10.86
N PRO A 111 -4.08 11.98 10.18
CA PRO A 111 -4.28 11.88 8.74
C PRO A 111 -3.04 12.34 7.97
N HIS A 112 -2.73 11.65 6.86
CA HIS A 112 -1.67 12.02 5.92
C HIS A 112 -2.27 12.16 4.51
N ILE A 113 -1.93 13.23 3.81
CA ILE A 113 -2.33 13.47 2.41
C ILE A 113 -1.07 13.80 1.60
N GLU A 114 -0.82 13.02 0.56
CA GLU A 114 0.29 13.26 -0.38
C GLU A 114 -0.19 13.36 -1.83
N ARG A 115 0.65 13.96 -2.67
CA ARG A 115 0.40 14.27 -4.08
C ARG A 115 1.15 13.33 -5.00
#